data_AF-A0A1F5BU11-F1
#
_entry.id   AF-A0A1F5BU11-F1
#
_cell.length_a   1.000
_cell.length_b   1.000
_cell.length_c   1.000
_cell.angle_alpha   90.00
_cell.angle_beta   90.00
_cell.angle_gamma   90.00
#
_symmetry.space_group_name_H-M   'P 1'
#
loop_
_entity.id
_entity.type
_entity.pdbx_description
1 polymer ?
#
loop_
_entity_poly.entity_id
_entity_poly.type
_entity_poly.pdbx_seq_one_letter_code
_entity_poly.pdbx_strand_id
1 'polypeptide(L)'
;MKVKLLAVLLVATAGFLSYEVYAVSLERYQINKQSSTVSAKLQELNEKNKDLKALVARLEDKAFLEKEARKKLNYQLPGEQSVIITQQTPQAPTTEKEAVPKPSSASSNARQWLVVLFGK
;
A
#
# COMPACT_ATOMS: atom_id res chain seq x y z
N MET A 1 7.00 -13.00 -75.34
CA MET A 1 7.27 -14.12 -74.41
C MET A 1 8.29 -13.74 -73.33
N LYS A 2 9.44 -13.14 -73.68
CA LYS A 2 10.51 -12.73 -72.74
C LYS A 2 10.08 -11.81 -71.59
N VAL A 3 9.24 -10.80 -71.86
CA VAL A 3 8.75 -9.84 -70.84
C VAL A 3 7.87 -10.51 -69.78
N LYS A 4 7.00 -11.45 -70.19
CA LYS A 4 6.17 -12.23 -69.27
C LYS A 4 7.03 -13.11 -68.35
N LEU A 5 8.10 -13.68 -68.90
CA LEU A 5 9.06 -14.51 -68.16
C LEU A 5 9.85 -13.69 -67.14
N LEU A 6 10.29 -12.49 -67.51
CA LEU A 6 10.91 -11.53 -66.58
C LEU A 6 9.95 -11.09 -65.47
N ALA A 7 8.68 -10.82 -65.80
CA ALA A 7 7.68 -10.44 -64.81
C ALA A 7 7.42 -11.56 -63.80
N VAL A 8 7.31 -12.82 -64.25
CA VAL A 8 7.16 -13.98 -63.36
C VAL A 8 8.37 -14.16 -62.45
N LEU A 9 9.58 -14.00 -62.99
CA LEU A 9 10.82 -14.11 -62.21
C LEU A 9 10.92 -13.00 -61.14
N LEU A 10 10.51 -11.78 -61.49
CA LEU A 10 10.46 -10.66 -60.55
C LEU A 10 9.48 -10.94 -59.40
N VAL A 11 8.27 -11.41 -59.71
CA VAL A 11 7.28 -11.78 -58.68
C VAL A 11 7.78 -12.93 -57.80
N ALA A 12 8.44 -13.94 -58.39
CA ALA A 12 9.02 -15.05 -57.64
C ALA A 12 10.11 -14.56 -56.66
N THR A 13 11.01 -13.69 -57.12
CA THR A 13 12.05 -13.11 -56.25
C THR A 13 11.47 -12.21 -55.15
N ALA A 14 10.45 -11.41 -55.47
CA ALA A 14 9.78 -10.57 -54.48
C ALA A 14 9.04 -11.42 -53.43
N GLY A 15 8.39 -12.51 -53.85
CA GLY A 15 7.74 -13.46 -52.94
C GLY A 15 8.75 -14.16 -52.01
N PHE A 16 9.88 -14.60 -52.56
CA PHE A 16 10.96 -15.22 -51.78
C PHE A 16 11.52 -14.25 -50.72
N LEU A 17 11.84 -13.01 -51.11
CA LEU A 17 12.33 -12.00 -50.16
C LEU A 17 11.28 -11.66 -49.10
N SER A 18 10.00 -11.59 -49.48
CA SER A 18 8.91 -11.33 -48.53
C SER A 18 8.78 -12.43 -47.47
N TYR A 19 9.00 -13.70 -47.86
CA TYR A 19 8.96 -14.83 -46.94
C TYR A 19 10.09 -14.78 -45.90
N GLU A 20 11.33 -14.54 -46.34
CA GLU A 20 12.50 -14.39 -45.47
C GLU A 20 12.31 -13.27 -44.44
N VAL A 21 11.82 -12.11 -44.90
CA VAL A 21 11.55 -10.96 -44.02
C VAL A 21 10.46 -11.29 -42.99
N TYR A 22 9.41 -12.01 -43.40
CA TYR A 22 8.32 -12.38 -42.50
C TYR A 22 8.79 -13.32 -41.38
N ALA A 23 9.55 -14.36 -41.72
CA ALA A 23 10.08 -15.32 -40.75
C ALA A 23 10.99 -14.63 -39.72
N VAL A 24 11.93 -13.81 -40.19
CA VAL A 24 12.87 -13.07 -39.32
C VAL A 24 12.15 -12.04 -38.44
N SER A 25 11.09 -11.41 -38.94
CA SER A 25 10.32 -10.41 -38.18
C SER A 25 9.63 -11.03 -36.95
N LEU A 26 9.08 -12.25 -37.09
CA LEU A 26 8.44 -12.96 -35.99
C LEU A 26 9.42 -13.33 -34.87
N GLU A 27 10.61 -13.83 -35.23
CA GLU A 27 11.65 -14.14 -34.24
C GLU A 27 12.13 -12.89 -33.51
N ARG A 28 12.40 -11.80 -34.26
CA ARG A 28 12.81 -10.52 -33.68
C ARG A 28 11.76 -9.97 -32.72
N TYR A 29 10.47 -10.12 -33.03
CA TYR A 29 9.41 -9.67 -32.15
C TYR A 29 9.40 -10.43 -30.82
N GLN A 30 9.57 -11.75 -30.85
CA GLN A 30 9.62 -12.56 -29.63
C GLN A 30 10.83 -12.21 -28.76
N ILE A 31 12.02 -12.06 -29.37
CA ILE A 31 13.25 -11.68 -28.68
C ILE A 31 13.11 -10.29 -28.04
N ASN A 32 12.58 -9.31 -28.78
CA ASN A 32 12.36 -7.96 -28.25
C ASN A 32 11.34 -7.95 -27.11
N LYS A 33 10.27 -8.74 -27.21
CA LYS A 33 9.28 -8.86 -26.13
C LYS A 33 9.90 -9.45 -24.86
N GLN A 34 10.72 -10.50 -25.00
CA GLN A 34 11.44 -11.09 -23.87
C GLN A 34 12.43 -10.10 -23.26
N SER A 35 13.23 -9.41 -24.08
CA SER A 35 14.18 -8.39 -23.64
C SER A 35 13.49 -7.26 -22.89
N SER A 36 12.37 -6.75 -23.42
CA SER A 36 11.55 -5.72 -22.75
C SER A 36 11.01 -6.21 -21.41
N THR A 37 10.49 -7.44 -21.36
CA THR A 37 9.97 -8.04 -20.12
C THR A 37 11.06 -8.20 -19.05
N VAL A 38 12.24 -8.68 -19.45
CA VAL A 38 13.39 -8.82 -18.55
C VAL A 38 13.87 -7.46 -18.06
N SER A 39 13.95 -6.47 -18.94
CA SER A 39 14.34 -5.11 -18.59
C SER A 39 13.39 -4.46 -17.60
N ALA A 40 12.07 -4.63 -17.81
CA ALA A 40 11.04 -4.14 -16.89
C ALA A 40 11.17 -4.78 -15.50
N LYS A 41 11.36 -6.11 -15.43
CA LYS A 41 11.61 -6.82 -14.17
C LYS A 41 12.87 -6.33 -13.47
N LEU A 42 13.92 -6.03 -14.22
CA LEU A 42 15.18 -5.54 -13.67
C LEU A 42 15.00 -4.13 -13.07
N GLN A 43 14.24 -3.27 -13.75
CA GLN A 43 13.88 -1.96 -13.21
C GLN A 43 13.05 -2.08 -11.92
N GLU A 44 12.01 -2.91 -11.92
CA GLU A 44 11.17 -3.16 -10.74
C GLU A 44 11.99 -3.67 -9.54
N LEU A 45 12.90 -4.63 -9.77
CA LEU A 45 13.78 -5.14 -8.71
C LEU A 45 14.74 -4.08 -8.18
N ASN A 46 15.24 -3.20 -9.06
CA ASN A 46 16.15 -2.13 -8.65
C ASN A 46 15.43 -1.07 -7.81
N GLU A 47 14.20 -0.71 -8.18
CA GLU A 47 13.35 0.19 -7.38
C GLU A 47 13.06 -0.43 -6.00
N LYS A 48 12.63 -1.70 -5.95
CA LYS A 48 12.45 -2.42 -4.68
C LYS A 48 13.71 -2.46 -3.83
N ASN A 49 14.88 -2.67 -4.44
CA ASN A 49 16.15 -2.68 -3.72
C ASN A 49 16.46 -1.30 -3.12
N LYS A 50 16.21 -0.21 -3.86
CA LYS A 50 16.40 1.15 -3.36
C LYS A 50 15.46 1.46 -2.20
N ASP A 51 14.19 1.08 -2.29
CA ASP A 51 13.21 1.30 -1.22
C ASP A 51 13.59 0.53 0.04
N LEU A 52 14.00 -0.73 -0.11
CA LEU A 52 14.48 -1.54 1.01
C LEU A 52 15.73 -0.95 1.66
N LYS A 53 16.69 -0.47 0.86
CA LYS A 53 17.88 0.22 1.38
C LYS A 53 17.52 1.50 2.12
N ALA A 54 16.57 2.28 1.60
CA ALA A 54 16.09 3.48 2.27
C ALA A 54 15.39 3.14 3.59
N LEU A 55 14.64 2.05 3.65
CA LEU A 55 14.01 1.57 4.88
C LEU A 55 15.07 1.13 5.90
N VAL A 56 16.07 0.33 5.48
CA VAL A 56 17.17 -0.08 6.35
C VAL A 56 17.90 1.14 6.90
N ALA A 57 18.26 2.11 6.06
CA ALA A 57 18.92 3.34 6.50
C ALA A 57 18.09 4.13 7.53
N ARG A 58 16.76 4.18 7.37
CA ARG A 58 15.86 4.79 8.37
C ARG A 58 15.84 4.03 9.68
N LEU A 59 15.88 2.70 9.63
CA LEU A 59 15.89 1.85 10.82
C LEU A 59 17.24 1.86 11.55
N GLU A 60 18.34 2.09 10.83
CA GLU A 60 19.69 2.24 11.41
C GLU A 60 19.93 3.63 12.02
N ASP A 61 19.15 4.64 11.62
CA ASP A 61 19.24 5.98 12.19
C ASP A 61 18.81 5.97 13.67
N LYS A 62 19.79 6.19 14.56
CA LYS A 62 19.59 6.27 16.00
C LYS A 62 18.55 7.31 16.39
N ALA A 63 18.47 8.43 15.68
CA ALA A 63 17.50 9.48 15.96
C ALA A 63 16.06 9.03 15.64
N PHE A 64 15.88 8.22 14.59
CA PHE A 64 14.59 7.62 14.25
C PHE A 64 14.17 6.56 15.29
N LEU A 65 15.10 5.67 15.66
CA LEU A 65 14.91 4.68 16.73
C LEU A 65 14.48 5.33 18.05
N GLU A 66 15.17 6.39 18.47
CA GLU A 66 14.86 7.11 19.70
C GLU A 66 13.48 7.78 19.62
N LYS A 67 13.15 8.42 18.49
CA LYS A 67 11.85 9.06 18.27
C LYS A 67 10.71 8.04 18.32
N GLU A 68 10.87 6.88 17.70
CA GLU A 68 9.86 5.82 17.73
C GLU A 68 9.74 5.15 19.11
N ALA A 69 10.86 4.96 19.82
CA ALA A 69 10.85 4.49 21.21
C ALA A 69 10.13 5.48 22.14
N ARG A 70 10.39 6.78 21.99
CA ARG A 70 9.72 7.85 22.75
C ARG A 70 8.22 7.86 22.52
N LYS A 71 7.77 7.76 21.26
CA LYS A 71 6.35 7.63 20.93
C LYS A 71 5.70 6.40 21.59
N LYS A 72 6.33 5.23 21.48
CA LYS A 72 5.77 3.98 22.02
C LYS A 72 5.70 3.94 23.55
N LEU A 73 6.67 4.56 24.21
CA LEU A 73 6.77 4.60 25.66
C LEU A 73 6.16 5.87 26.28
N ASN A 74 5.55 6.74 25.46
CA ASN A 74 5.02 8.04 25.85
C ASN A 74 6.04 8.95 26.58
N TYR A 75 7.31 8.85 26.21
CA TYR A 75 8.39 9.72 26.72
C TYR A 75 8.53 11.00 25.89
N GLN A 76 8.93 12.10 26.54
CA GLN A 76 9.02 13.45 25.95
C GLN A 76 10.36 14.10 26.33
N LEU A 77 10.93 14.91 25.44
CA LEU A 77 12.06 15.77 25.80
C LEU A 77 11.61 16.97 26.66
N PRO A 78 12.54 17.60 27.40
CA PRO A 78 12.25 18.85 28.10
C PRO A 78 11.76 19.91 27.09
N GLY A 79 10.49 20.32 27.21
CA GLY A 79 9.86 21.30 26.33
C GLY A 79 8.95 20.73 25.22
N GLU A 80 8.86 19.41 25.03
CA GLU A 80 7.83 18.79 24.18
C GLU A 80 6.47 18.73 24.89
N GLN A 81 5.38 18.87 24.14
CA GLN A 81 4.00 18.83 24.65
C GLN A 81 3.23 17.70 23.94
N SER A 82 2.96 16.60 24.64
CA SER A 82 2.14 15.50 24.11
C SER A 82 0.65 15.83 24.23
N VAL A 83 -0.07 15.81 23.10
CA VAL A 83 -1.53 16.01 23.06
C VAL A 83 -2.21 14.69 22.72
N ILE A 84 -3.04 14.19 23.62
CA ILE A 84 -3.91 13.03 23.36
C ILE A 84 -5.23 13.58 22.80
N ILE A 85 -5.44 13.40 21.50
CA ILE A 85 -6.70 13.76 20.85
C ILE A 85 -7.69 12.62 21.10
N THR A 86 -8.60 12.81 22.06
CA THR A 86 -9.77 11.94 22.18
C THR A 86 -10.79 12.38 21.13
N GLN A 87 -11.24 11.47 20.28
CA GLN A 87 -12.41 11.73 19.46
C GLN A 87 -13.59 11.85 20.43
N GLN A 88 -14.07 13.08 20.65
CA GLN A 88 -15.35 13.28 21.28
C GLN A 88 -16.39 12.66 20.34
N THR A 89 -16.85 11.47 20.67
CA THR A 89 -18.15 11.00 20.19
C THR A 89 -19.12 12.15 20.44
N PRO A 90 -19.87 12.63 19.43
CA PRO A 90 -20.73 13.80 19.58
C PRO A 90 -21.58 13.64 20.83
N GLN A 91 -21.28 14.47 21.83
CA GLN A 91 -22.14 14.62 22.99
C GLN A 91 -23.45 15.15 22.43
N ALA A 92 -24.50 14.33 22.52
CA ALA A 92 -25.85 14.76 22.25
C ALA A 92 -26.12 16.06 23.05
N PRO A 93 -26.90 17.01 22.50
CA PRO A 93 -27.03 18.33 23.08
C PRO A 93 -27.43 18.22 24.55
N THR A 94 -26.67 18.90 25.39
CA THR A 94 -26.98 19.07 26.81
C THR A 94 -28.31 19.81 26.91
N THR A 95 -29.40 19.06 27.12
CA THR A 95 -30.63 19.59 27.68
C THR A 95 -30.28 20.18 29.04
N GLU A 96 -30.33 21.51 29.07
CA GLU A 96 -30.77 22.34 30.19
C GLU A 96 -31.09 21.57 31.48
N LYS A 97 -30.11 21.57 32.37
CA LYS A 97 -30.19 21.62 33.85
C LYS A 97 -31.60 21.47 34.46
N GLU A 98 -32.20 20.29 34.35
CA GLU A 98 -33.30 19.88 35.24
C GLU A 98 -32.72 19.35 36.56
N ALA A 99 -33.34 19.79 37.65
CA ALA A 99 -32.90 19.62 39.01
C ALA A 99 -32.70 18.14 39.39
N VAL A 100 -31.59 17.88 40.09
CA VAL A 100 -31.25 16.58 40.69
C VAL A 100 -32.38 16.09 41.60
N PRO A 101 -33.03 14.93 41.32
CA PRO A 101 -33.76 14.23 42.35
C PRO A 101 -32.73 13.48 43.21
N LYS A 102 -32.69 13.80 44.51
CA LYS A 102 -31.98 13.01 45.52
C LYS A 102 -32.37 11.53 45.40
N PRO A 103 -31.42 10.58 45.40
CA PRO A 103 -31.76 9.17 45.47
C PRO A 103 -32.40 8.87 46.84
N SER A 104 -33.69 8.55 46.81
CA SER A 104 -34.43 7.96 47.92
C SER A 104 -33.81 6.62 48.32
N SER A 105 -33.48 6.50 49.60
CA SER A 105 -32.93 5.32 50.25
C SER A 105 -33.92 4.16 50.21
N ALA A 106 -33.73 3.18 49.33
CA ALA A 106 -34.49 1.92 49.42
C ALA A 106 -33.75 0.67 48.90
N SER A 107 -32.47 0.76 48.50
CA SER A 107 -31.65 -0.44 48.33
C SER A 107 -30.20 -0.15 48.68
N SER A 108 -29.63 -0.95 49.59
CA SER A 108 -28.20 -0.92 49.89
C SER A 108 -27.43 -1.27 48.61
N ASN A 109 -26.36 -0.52 48.33
CA ASN A 109 -25.47 -0.73 47.19
C ASN A 109 -25.04 -2.20 47.03
N ALA A 110 -24.94 -2.94 48.14
CA ALA A 110 -24.60 -4.36 48.13
C ALA A 110 -25.61 -5.25 47.37
N ARG A 111 -26.91 -4.91 47.39
CA ARG A 111 -27.93 -5.64 46.61
C ARG A 111 -27.79 -5.38 45.11
N GLN A 112 -27.39 -4.18 44.71
CA GLN A 112 -27.18 -3.85 43.30
C GLN A 112 -25.98 -4.64 42.74
N TRP A 113 -24.91 -4.77 43.51
CA TRP A 113 -23.75 -5.58 43.11
C TRP A 113 -24.04 -7.07 43.04
N LEU A 114 -24.87 -7.61 43.94
CA LEU A 114 -25.28 -9.02 43.89
C LEU A 114 -26.06 -9.35 42.60
N VAL A 115 -26.92 -8.45 42.14
CA VAL A 115 -27.66 -8.64 40.88
C VAL A 115 -26.73 -8.63 39.67
N VAL A 116 -25.73 -7.74 39.66
CA VAL A 116 -24.74 -7.68 38.58
C VAL A 116 -23.87 -8.95 38.52
N LEU A 117 -23.49 -9.49 39.69
CA LEU A 117 -22.55 -10.60 39.77
C LEU A 117 -23.18 -11.99 39.63
N PHE A 118 -24.48 -12.12 39.95
CA PHE A 118 -25.16 -13.43 39.98
C PHE A 118 -26.54 -13.44 39.31
N GLY A 119 -26.93 -12.37 38.60
CA GLY A 119 -28.11 -12.35 37.75
C GLY A 119 -27.87 -13.18 36.49
N LYS A 120 -28.76 -14.14 36.23
CA LYS A 120 -28.69 -15.07 35.10
C LYS A 120 -29.00 -14.39 33.76
#